data_AF-A0A4Q9LV20-F1
#
_entry.id   AF-A0A4Q9LV20-F1
#
_cell.length_a   1.000
_cell.length_b   1.000
_cell.length_c   1.000
_cell.angle_alpha   90.00
_cell.angle_beta   90.00
_cell.angle_gamma   90.00
#
_symmetry.space_group_name_H-M   'P 1'
#
loop_
_entity.id
_entity.type
_entity.pdbx_description
1 polymer ?
#
loop_
_entity_poly.entity_id
_entity_poly.type
_entity_poly.pdbx_seq_one_letter_code
_entity_poly.pdbx_strand_id
1 'polypeptide(L)'
;MVDENHLSLKQERFYLNNVNIKEKNQSHWFIPVRIGFQNEENILVEMKNKKEILVESDFKKYFKVNYGAYGFYRVLYKGDLLYKIQGMLEEKMLEPRDRLNIINDFFSLTMANYFQINDFLLFVRYFKDEENYEVLSSILGGLNELKSIFYKNEIKKEFFRNKILELVSRRAVKIDLAKPGTSLNEISLNALLISSSVGNEDSNILKKFVEIFPKFKKDRSLVSPVFRTSMFNSLMKMKPKEFYEEIFDIYTTSTVIDEKLMALSSLGSSSDLNYFLTFLSESMKNKVNLQDKIYVYFSCIANLKYRDSVIKFVMENFDGILQMFEGNTSMVSYVVERVFGILSEESELKELGNFFSKRDLKGYERSFMKVMERIEIRSTFRKNVENINLE
;
A
#
# COMPACT_ATOMS: atom_id res chain seq x y z
N MET A 1 4.88 -5.42 30.93
CA MET A 1 4.74 -4.85 32.28
C MET A 1 5.79 -5.49 33.16
N VAL A 2 6.29 -4.79 34.17
CA VAL A 2 7.09 -5.41 35.24
C VAL A 2 6.13 -5.96 36.30
N ASP A 3 5.16 -5.13 36.69
CA ASP A 3 3.98 -5.51 37.47
C ASP A 3 2.81 -4.55 37.13
N GLU A 4 1.73 -4.60 37.90
CA GLU A 4 0.54 -3.77 37.70
C GLU A 4 0.75 -2.28 37.96
N ASN A 5 1.83 -1.90 38.65
CA ASN A 5 2.17 -0.52 38.99
C ASN A 5 3.40 0.02 38.25
N HIS A 6 4.12 -0.84 37.52
CA HIS A 6 5.38 -0.50 36.87
C HIS A 6 5.43 -0.93 35.39
N LEU A 7 5.70 0.05 34.52
CA LEU A 7 5.94 -0.17 33.09
C LEU A 7 7.42 0.10 32.75
N SER A 8 8.13 -0.95 32.31
CA SER A 8 9.45 -0.79 31.70
C SER A 8 9.31 -0.35 30.24
N LEU A 9 9.98 0.75 29.90
CA LEU A 9 10.09 1.27 28.54
C LEU A 9 11.53 1.15 28.06
N LYS A 10 11.73 0.48 26.92
CA LYS A 10 13.04 0.29 26.29
C LYS A 10 13.04 0.93 24.91
N GLN A 11 14.11 1.63 24.57
CA GLN A 11 14.32 2.19 23.23
C GLN A 11 15.41 1.46 22.46
N GLU A 12 15.20 1.30 21.17
CA GLU A 12 16.20 0.83 20.21
C GLU A 12 15.95 1.46 18.85
N ARG A 13 16.99 1.50 18.01
CA ARG A 13 16.83 1.93 16.62
C ARG A 13 16.00 0.89 15.87
N PHE A 14 14.88 1.32 15.30
CA PHE A 14 14.05 0.47 14.46
C PHE A 14 14.63 0.37 13.04
N TYR A 15 14.69 -0.86 12.52
CA TYR A 15 15.11 -1.16 11.15
C TYR A 15 14.09 -2.12 10.53
N LEU A 16 13.67 -1.84 9.29
CA LEU A 16 12.75 -2.72 8.57
C LEU A 16 13.42 -4.05 8.18
N ASN A 17 14.71 -4.06 7.85
CA ASN A 17 15.48 -5.28 7.70
C ASN A 17 16.29 -5.57 8.97
N ASN A 18 15.65 -6.15 10.00
CA ASN A 18 16.30 -6.45 11.27
C ASN A 18 17.20 -7.70 11.24
N VAL A 19 17.13 -8.52 10.19
CA VAL A 19 17.84 -9.82 10.12
C VAL A 19 19.28 -9.64 9.61
N ASN A 20 19.51 -8.70 8.69
CA ASN A 20 20.80 -8.53 8.03
C ASN A 20 21.68 -7.42 8.64
N ILE A 21 21.40 -7.01 9.89
CA ILE A 21 22.16 -5.94 10.55
C ILE A 21 23.44 -6.52 11.15
N LYS A 22 24.59 -6.19 10.54
CA LYS A 22 25.92 -6.61 11.03
C LYS A 22 26.27 -5.95 12.37
N GLU A 23 25.89 -4.69 12.57
CA GLU A 23 26.11 -3.95 13.80
C GLU A 23 24.86 -3.16 14.19
N LYS A 24 24.26 -3.47 15.35
CA LYS A 24 23.13 -2.71 15.87
C LYS A 24 23.64 -1.38 16.41
N ASN A 25 23.22 -0.29 15.79
CA ASN A 25 23.52 1.05 16.28
C ASN A 25 22.91 1.26 17.68
N GLN A 26 23.75 1.66 18.65
CA GLN A 26 23.35 1.89 20.04
C GLN A 26 22.92 3.34 20.32
N SER A 27 22.58 4.10 19.27
CA SER A 27 22.08 5.46 19.42
C SER A 27 20.86 5.48 20.34
N HIS A 28 20.87 6.41 21.29
CA HIS A 28 19.76 6.70 22.18
C HIS A 28 19.27 8.10 21.89
N TRP A 29 17.95 8.24 21.79
CA TRP A 29 17.29 9.52 21.53
C TRP A 29 16.69 10.07 22.81
N PHE A 30 16.53 11.39 22.83
CA PHE A 30 15.57 12.04 23.71
C PHE A 30 14.16 11.77 23.17
N ILE A 31 13.38 10.97 23.90
CA ILE A 31 12.02 10.60 23.46
C ILE A 31 11.00 11.10 24.51
N PRO A 32 10.13 12.05 24.16
CA PRO A 32 8.95 12.36 24.97
C PRO A 32 7.91 11.26 24.78
N VAL A 33 7.78 10.39 25.78
CA VAL A 33 6.85 9.28 25.80
C VAL A 33 5.55 9.72 26.47
N ARG A 34 4.48 9.77 25.68
CA ARG A 34 3.13 10.05 26.17
C ARG A 34 2.38 8.73 26.39
N ILE A 35 1.91 8.49 27.60
CA ILE A 35 1.09 7.34 27.97
C ILE A 35 -0.31 7.87 28.28
N GLY A 36 -1.30 7.44 27.50
CA GLY A 36 -2.69 7.80 27.70
C GLY A 36 -3.46 6.67 28.36
N PHE A 37 -4.22 7.03 29.39
CA PHE A 37 -5.17 6.16 30.08
C PHE A 37 -6.59 6.59 29.71
N GLN A 38 -7.53 5.66 29.75
CA GLN A 38 -8.91 5.97 29.41
C GLN A 38 -9.51 6.95 30.45
N ASN A 39 -10.09 8.06 29.97
CA ASN A 39 -10.79 9.08 30.79
C ASN A 39 -9.94 9.73 31.89
N GLU A 40 -8.62 9.71 31.76
CA GLU A 40 -7.68 10.23 32.75
C GLU A 40 -6.63 11.13 32.11
N GLU A 41 -5.89 11.87 32.96
CA GLU A 41 -4.77 12.67 32.48
C GLU A 41 -3.67 11.79 31.89
N ASN A 42 -3.06 12.28 30.81
CA ASN A 42 -1.96 11.57 30.16
C ASN A 42 -0.68 11.77 30.96
N ILE A 43 0.12 10.71 31.07
CA ILE A 43 1.46 10.80 31.63
C ILE A 43 2.43 11.17 30.50
N LEU A 44 3.29 12.15 30.75
CA LEU A 44 4.41 12.48 29.88
C LEU A 44 5.72 12.14 30.61
N VAL A 45 6.52 11.26 30.01
CA VAL A 45 7.82 10.83 30.53
C VAL A 45 8.91 11.07 29.50
N GLU A 46 10.09 11.51 29.95
CA GLU A 46 11.21 11.78 29.06
C GLU A 46 12.25 10.66 29.15
N MET A 47 12.47 9.93 28.06
CA MET A 47 13.62 9.04 27.92
C MET A 47 14.85 9.87 27.52
N LYS A 48 15.51 10.52 28.49
CA LYS A 48 16.68 11.41 28.29
C LYS A 48 17.96 10.68 27.82
N ASN A 49 17.97 10.13 26.61
CA ASN A 49 19.04 9.27 26.08
C ASN A 49 19.30 7.99 26.91
N LYS A 50 18.35 7.63 27.79
CA LYS A 50 18.40 6.37 28.55
C LYS A 50 17.87 5.24 27.68
N LYS A 51 18.59 4.12 27.66
CA LYS A 51 18.17 2.89 26.97
C LYS A 51 16.86 2.32 27.53
N GLU A 52 16.70 2.39 28.84
CA GLU A 52 15.55 1.86 29.57
C GLU A 52 15.16 2.81 30.71
N ILE A 53 13.86 2.95 30.95
CA ILE A 53 13.31 3.61 32.14
C ILE A 53 12.17 2.78 32.72
N LEU A 54 11.92 2.95 34.01
CA LEU A 54 10.73 2.42 34.68
C LEU A 54 9.78 3.59 34.94
N VAL A 55 8.50 3.40 34.62
CA VAL A 55 7.43 4.37 34.88
C VAL A 55 6.50 3.78 35.93
N GLU A 56 6.16 4.58 36.94
CA GLU A 56 5.23 4.23 38.01
C GLU A 56 3.85 4.82 37.72
N SER A 57 2.81 3.98 37.66
CA SER A 57 1.41 4.36 37.48
C SER A 57 0.48 3.15 37.66
N ASP A 58 -0.83 3.33 37.70
CA ASP A 58 -1.79 2.22 37.71
C ASP A 58 -1.97 1.63 36.29
N PHE A 59 -1.13 0.65 35.94
CA PHE A 59 -1.20 -0.06 34.67
C PHE A 59 -2.18 -1.24 34.67
N LYS A 60 -3.01 -1.41 35.72
CA LYS A 60 -4.16 -2.34 35.66
C LYS A 60 -5.17 -1.88 34.62
N LYS A 61 -5.33 -0.57 34.46
CA LYS A 61 -6.22 0.06 33.49
C LYS A 61 -5.75 -0.17 32.05
N TYR A 62 -6.64 0.09 31.10
CA TYR A 62 -6.27 0.17 29.69
C TYR A 62 -5.49 1.45 29.43
N PHE A 63 -4.39 1.31 28.69
CA PHE A 63 -3.53 2.42 28.33
C PHE A 63 -2.88 2.19 26.98
N LYS A 64 -2.43 3.28 26.38
CA LYS A 64 -1.66 3.28 25.14
C LYS A 64 -0.43 4.18 25.28
N VAL A 65 0.71 3.64 24.89
CA VAL A 65 1.95 4.41 24.71
C VAL A 65 1.92 5.10 23.34
N ASN A 66 2.50 6.30 23.27
CA ASN A 66 2.36 7.22 22.15
C ASN A 66 0.89 7.62 21.90
N TYR A 67 0.13 7.89 22.97
CA TYR A 67 -1.28 8.28 22.85
C TYR A 67 -1.44 9.56 22.01
N GLY A 68 -2.38 9.56 21.07
CA GLY A 68 -2.57 10.61 20.08
C GLY A 68 -1.50 10.63 18.97
N ALA A 69 -0.57 9.65 18.94
CA ALA A 69 0.45 9.46 17.92
C ALA A 69 1.35 10.69 17.66
N TYR A 70 1.69 11.45 18.70
CA TYR A 70 2.52 12.67 18.57
C TYR A 70 4.02 12.38 18.42
N GLY A 71 4.47 11.23 18.92
CA GLY A 71 5.88 10.86 18.93
C GLY A 71 6.34 10.21 17.63
N PHE A 72 7.53 10.59 17.15
CA PHE A 72 8.19 9.97 16.00
C PHE A 72 8.95 8.70 16.42
N TYR A 73 8.20 7.66 16.78
CA TYR A 73 8.71 6.34 17.12
C TYR A 73 7.59 5.31 16.97
N ARG A 74 7.99 4.03 16.88
CA ARG A 74 7.06 2.90 16.88
C ARG A 74 7.01 2.26 18.25
N VAL A 75 5.85 1.73 18.63
CA VAL A 75 5.70 1.00 19.90
C VAL A 75 5.52 -0.49 19.66
N LEU A 76 6.41 -1.30 20.25
CA LEU A 76 6.30 -2.75 20.30
C LEU A 76 5.73 -3.19 21.66
N TYR A 77 4.49 -3.68 21.67
CA TYR A 77 3.85 -4.28 22.84
C TYR A 77 4.11 -5.80 22.86
N LYS A 78 4.41 -6.37 24.04
CA LYS A 78 4.68 -7.82 24.22
C LYS A 78 3.81 -8.41 25.33
N GLY A 79 3.44 -9.69 25.19
CA GLY A 79 2.66 -10.43 26.19
C GLY A 79 1.37 -9.71 26.55
N ASP A 80 1.09 -9.58 27.86
CA ASP A 80 -0.10 -8.91 28.41
C ASP A 80 -0.37 -7.50 27.89
N LEU A 81 0.68 -6.78 27.49
CA LEU A 81 0.51 -5.45 26.89
C LEU A 81 -0.18 -5.51 25.53
N LEU A 82 0.09 -6.55 24.73
CA LEU A 82 -0.57 -6.74 23.45
C LEU A 82 -2.05 -7.08 23.65
N TYR A 83 -2.37 -7.95 24.62
CA TYR A 83 -3.75 -8.27 24.99
C TYR A 83 -4.52 -7.03 25.45
N LYS A 84 -3.88 -6.10 26.18
CA LYS A 84 -4.50 -4.81 26.52
C LYS A 84 -4.86 -3.98 25.29
N ILE A 85 -3.96 -3.87 24.31
CA ILE A 85 -4.25 -3.14 23.06
C ILE A 85 -5.38 -3.81 22.27
N GLN A 86 -5.40 -5.15 22.22
CA GLN A 86 -6.48 -5.90 21.59
C GLN A 86 -7.83 -5.63 22.28
N GLY A 87 -7.88 -5.67 23.61
CA GLY A 87 -9.09 -5.32 24.37
C GLY A 87 -9.57 -3.89 24.09
N MET A 88 -8.67 -2.92 24.01
CA MET A 88 -9.04 -1.53 23.66
C MET A 88 -9.61 -1.40 22.24
N LEU A 89 -9.18 -2.22 21.29
CA LEU A 89 -9.73 -2.25 19.93
C LEU A 89 -11.10 -2.92 19.89
N GLU A 90 -11.25 -4.04 20.60
CA GLU A 90 -12.51 -4.77 20.70
C GLU A 90 -13.62 -3.92 21.34
N GLU A 91 -13.29 -3.24 22.43
CA GLU A 91 -14.18 -2.31 23.14
C GLU A 91 -14.28 -0.93 22.47
N LYS A 92 -13.65 -0.74 21.30
CA LYS A 92 -13.67 0.51 20.50
C LYS A 92 -13.30 1.76 21.31
N MET A 93 -12.34 1.64 22.22
CA MET A 93 -11.90 2.71 23.14
C MET A 93 -10.92 3.71 22.50
N LEU A 94 -10.42 3.42 21.30
CA LEU A 94 -9.34 4.18 20.67
C LEU A 94 -9.88 5.11 19.59
N GLU A 95 -9.43 6.37 19.60
CA GLU A 95 -9.67 7.33 18.53
C GLU A 95 -9.02 6.88 17.20
N PRO A 96 -9.53 7.32 16.03
CA PRO A 96 -9.02 6.89 14.73
C PRO A 96 -7.50 7.08 14.56
N ARG A 97 -6.94 8.17 15.09
CA ARG A 97 -5.50 8.44 15.01
C ARG A 97 -4.67 7.38 15.74
N ASP A 98 -5.13 6.95 16.91
CA ASP A 98 -4.43 5.93 17.69
C ASP A 98 -4.57 4.55 17.06
N ARG A 99 -5.74 4.24 16.50
CA ARG A 99 -5.96 3.04 15.69
C ARG A 99 -5.03 3.00 14.47
N LEU A 100 -4.91 4.12 13.76
CA LEU A 100 -4.00 4.28 12.61
C LEU A 100 -2.54 4.09 13.02
N ASN A 101 -2.10 4.66 14.14
CA ASN A 101 -0.73 4.47 14.64
C ASN A 101 -0.46 3.00 14.98
N ILE A 102 -1.38 2.35 15.69
CA ILE A 102 -1.23 0.95 16.09
C ILE A 102 -1.10 0.05 14.86
N ILE A 103 -1.99 0.16 13.88
CA ILE A 103 -1.92 -0.72 12.71
C ILE A 103 -0.66 -0.48 11.87
N ASN A 104 -0.21 0.78 11.74
CA ASN A 104 1.04 1.10 11.05
C ASN A 104 2.26 0.51 11.75
N ASP A 105 2.31 0.59 13.08
CA ASP A 105 3.36 -0.01 13.88
C ASP A 105 3.33 -1.53 13.77
N PHE A 106 2.15 -2.14 13.91
CA PHE A 106 1.99 -3.59 13.84
C PHE A 106 2.43 -4.17 12.49
N PHE A 107 2.02 -3.52 11.38
CA PHE A 107 2.47 -3.92 10.04
C PHE A 107 3.99 -3.79 9.88
N SER A 108 4.57 -2.68 10.32
CA SER A 108 6.02 -2.44 10.18
C SER A 108 6.84 -3.39 11.05
N LEU A 109 6.38 -3.68 12.26
CA LEU A 109 6.99 -4.64 13.16
C LEU A 109 6.89 -6.07 12.60
N THR A 110 5.79 -6.41 11.93
CA THR A 110 5.64 -7.68 11.20
C THR A 110 6.62 -7.78 10.03
N MET A 111 6.72 -6.75 9.19
CA MET A 111 7.70 -6.68 8.11
C MET A 111 9.15 -6.80 8.61
N ALA A 112 9.41 -6.27 9.81
CA ALA A 112 10.70 -6.36 10.49
C ALA A 112 10.91 -7.67 11.30
N ASN A 113 10.00 -8.64 11.19
CA ASN A 113 10.05 -9.95 11.85
C ASN A 113 9.97 -9.90 13.39
N TYR A 114 9.41 -8.84 13.97
CA TYR A 114 9.10 -8.78 15.41
C TYR A 114 7.78 -9.50 15.75
N PHE A 115 6.87 -9.60 14.78
CA PHE A 115 5.62 -10.37 14.85
C PHE A 115 5.54 -11.35 13.68
N GLN A 116 4.81 -12.45 13.88
CA GLN A 116 4.50 -13.36 12.79
C GLN A 116 3.43 -12.74 11.88
N ILE A 117 3.42 -13.15 10.62
CA ILE A 117 2.40 -12.67 9.67
C ILE A 117 0.97 -13.02 10.11
N ASN A 118 0.77 -14.16 10.78
CA ASN A 118 -0.53 -14.57 11.31
C ASN A 118 -0.97 -13.67 12.47
N ASP A 119 -0.05 -13.13 13.28
CA ASP A 119 -0.39 -12.16 14.31
C ASP A 119 -1.00 -10.90 13.68
N PHE A 120 -0.41 -10.40 12.58
CA PHE A 120 -0.95 -9.27 11.82
C PHE A 120 -2.32 -9.58 11.24
N LEU A 121 -2.52 -10.77 10.67
CA LEU A 121 -3.81 -11.19 10.11
C LEU A 121 -4.91 -11.31 11.18
N LEU A 122 -4.58 -11.82 12.37
CA LEU A 122 -5.49 -11.82 13.51
C LEU A 122 -5.83 -10.38 13.92
N PHE A 123 -4.84 -9.50 13.95
CA PHE A 123 -5.01 -8.10 14.31
C PHE A 123 -5.94 -7.34 13.35
N VAL A 124 -5.88 -7.65 12.05
CA VAL A 124 -6.77 -7.05 11.03
C VAL A 124 -8.25 -7.33 11.32
N ARG A 125 -8.59 -8.42 12.01
CA ARG A 125 -9.99 -8.80 12.30
C ARG A 125 -10.74 -7.75 13.13
N TYR A 126 -10.04 -7.02 14.01
CA TYR A 126 -10.63 -5.92 14.80
C TYR A 126 -11.14 -4.75 13.95
N PHE A 127 -10.75 -4.68 12.67
CA PHE A 127 -11.06 -3.55 11.79
C PHE A 127 -12.04 -3.91 10.67
N LYS A 128 -12.75 -5.05 10.77
CA LYS A 128 -13.69 -5.54 9.75
C LYS A 128 -14.74 -4.49 9.35
N ASP A 129 -15.21 -3.72 10.33
CA ASP A 129 -16.22 -2.66 10.15
C ASP A 129 -15.63 -1.27 10.40
N GLU A 130 -14.33 -1.06 10.14
CA GLU A 130 -13.70 0.26 10.29
C GLU A 130 -14.30 1.30 9.32
N GLU A 131 -14.72 2.43 9.87
CA GLU A 131 -15.41 3.51 9.16
C GLU A 131 -14.53 4.73 8.90
N ASN A 132 -13.33 4.78 9.50
CA ASN A 132 -12.36 5.81 9.19
C ASN A 132 -11.55 5.44 7.94
N TYR A 133 -11.54 6.33 6.95
CA TYR A 133 -10.84 6.14 5.69
C TYR A 133 -9.34 5.90 5.89
N GLU A 134 -8.66 6.68 6.74
CA GLU A 134 -7.21 6.59 6.90
C GLU A 134 -6.80 5.26 7.54
N VAL A 135 -7.54 4.82 8.57
CA VAL A 135 -7.29 3.54 9.24
C VAL A 135 -7.50 2.37 8.26
N LEU A 136 -8.63 2.35 7.54
CA LEU A 136 -8.90 1.28 6.58
C LEU A 136 -7.90 1.29 5.42
N SER A 137 -7.53 2.47 4.92
CA SER A 137 -6.52 2.62 3.87
C SER A 137 -5.17 2.04 4.28
N SER A 138 -4.75 2.26 5.52
CA SER A 138 -3.52 1.69 6.07
C SER A 138 -3.55 0.16 6.11
N ILE A 139 -4.68 -0.43 6.51
CA ILE A 139 -4.86 -1.89 6.55
C ILE A 139 -4.79 -2.49 5.15
N LEU A 140 -5.57 -1.92 4.23
CA LEU A 140 -5.61 -2.36 2.84
C LEU A 140 -4.26 -2.17 2.15
N GLY A 141 -3.52 -1.11 2.49
CA GLY A 141 -2.15 -0.90 2.04
C GLY A 141 -1.21 -2.03 2.46
N GLY A 142 -1.23 -2.41 3.74
CA GLY A 142 -0.44 -3.53 4.25
C GLY A 142 -0.80 -4.87 3.59
N LEU A 143 -2.10 -5.18 3.46
CA LEU A 143 -2.56 -6.39 2.78
C LEU A 143 -2.18 -6.43 1.29
N ASN A 144 -2.28 -5.29 0.58
CA ASN A 144 -1.84 -5.21 -0.81
C ASN A 144 -0.33 -5.34 -0.96
N GLU A 145 0.45 -4.84 0.01
CA GLU A 145 1.91 -5.02 0.02
C GLU A 145 2.27 -6.50 0.15
N LEU A 146 1.63 -7.23 1.08
CA LEU A 146 1.81 -8.68 1.23
C LEU A 146 1.39 -9.44 -0.03
N LYS A 147 0.21 -9.12 -0.60
CA LYS A 147 -0.22 -9.67 -1.89
C LYS A 147 0.81 -9.43 -3.00
N SER A 148 1.41 -8.23 -3.01
CA SER A 148 2.42 -7.83 -3.99
C SER A 148 3.76 -8.54 -3.77
N ILE A 149 4.15 -8.84 -2.53
CA ILE A 149 5.36 -9.64 -2.21
C ILE A 149 5.17 -11.09 -2.70
N PHE A 150 3.98 -11.64 -2.52
CA PHE A 150 3.67 -13.02 -2.88
C PHE A 150 3.05 -13.18 -4.27
N TYR A 151 3.23 -12.23 -5.19
CA TYR A 151 2.52 -12.23 -6.46
C TYR A 151 2.79 -13.47 -7.35
N LYS A 152 3.93 -14.15 -7.19
CA LYS A 152 4.25 -15.42 -7.87
C LYS A 152 3.74 -16.68 -7.15
N ASN A 153 3.27 -16.55 -5.90
CA ASN A 153 2.67 -17.64 -5.14
C ASN A 153 1.15 -17.51 -5.21
N GLU A 154 0.51 -18.23 -6.13
CA GLU A 154 -0.93 -18.12 -6.41
C GLU A 154 -1.81 -18.33 -5.17
N ILE A 155 -1.46 -19.30 -4.31
CA ILE A 155 -2.23 -19.61 -3.10
C ILE A 155 -2.22 -18.41 -2.14
N LYS A 156 -1.04 -17.84 -1.86
CA LYS A 156 -0.92 -16.69 -0.95
C LYS A 156 -1.48 -15.41 -1.56
N LYS A 157 -1.25 -15.18 -2.85
CA LYS A 157 -1.82 -14.05 -3.58
C LYS A 157 -3.34 -14.06 -3.49
N GLU A 158 -3.96 -15.22 -3.70
CA GLU A 158 -5.40 -15.41 -3.59
C GLU A 158 -5.91 -15.26 -2.15
N PHE A 159 -5.16 -15.76 -1.16
CA PHE A 159 -5.48 -15.55 0.26
C PHE A 159 -5.57 -14.06 0.60
N PHE A 160 -4.55 -13.26 0.26
CA PHE A 160 -4.58 -11.82 0.55
C PHE A 160 -5.64 -11.07 -0.24
N ARG A 161 -5.89 -11.47 -1.50
CA ARG A 161 -7.01 -10.96 -2.29
C ARG A 161 -8.33 -11.17 -1.56
N ASN A 162 -8.60 -12.39 -1.07
CA ASN A 162 -9.83 -12.71 -0.36
C ASN A 162 -9.95 -11.95 0.97
N LYS A 163 -8.85 -11.81 1.74
CA LYS A 163 -8.85 -10.99 2.96
C LYS A 163 -9.17 -9.52 2.68
N ILE A 164 -8.70 -8.96 1.57
CA ILE A 164 -9.09 -7.61 1.15
C ILE A 164 -10.58 -7.55 0.84
N LEU A 165 -11.10 -8.49 0.03
CA LEU A 165 -12.52 -8.53 -0.35
C LEU A 165 -13.44 -8.70 0.86
N GLU A 166 -13.07 -9.52 1.84
CA GLU A 166 -13.80 -9.67 3.12
C GLU A 166 -14.04 -8.33 3.84
N LEU A 167 -13.10 -7.38 3.74
CA LEU A 167 -13.19 -6.06 4.37
C LEU A 167 -14.03 -5.06 3.58
N VAL A 168 -14.12 -5.21 2.26
CA VAL A 168 -14.64 -4.14 1.37
C VAL A 168 -15.94 -4.51 0.64
N SER A 169 -16.07 -5.75 0.15
CA SER A 169 -17.12 -6.14 -0.82
C SER A 169 -18.54 -5.91 -0.32
N ARG A 170 -18.83 -6.33 0.92
CA ARG A 170 -20.16 -6.20 1.54
C ARG A 170 -20.66 -4.75 1.56
N ARG A 171 -19.75 -3.80 1.78
CA ARG A 171 -20.05 -2.36 1.85
C ARG A 171 -20.06 -1.75 0.45
N ALA A 172 -19.09 -2.12 -0.39
CA ALA A 172 -18.95 -1.61 -1.75
C ALA A 172 -20.22 -1.81 -2.62
N VAL A 173 -20.88 -2.97 -2.51
CA VAL A 173 -22.06 -3.28 -3.33
C VAL A 173 -23.23 -2.31 -3.04
N LYS A 174 -23.32 -1.81 -1.81
CA LYS A 174 -24.40 -0.93 -1.33
C LYS A 174 -24.22 0.54 -1.71
N ILE A 175 -23.04 0.94 -2.20
CA ILE A 175 -22.74 2.34 -2.52
C ILE A 175 -23.54 2.79 -3.74
N ASP A 176 -24.23 3.92 -3.63
CA ASP A 176 -24.84 4.62 -4.76
C ASP A 176 -23.74 5.39 -5.52
N LEU A 177 -23.55 5.06 -6.80
CA LEU A 177 -22.49 5.65 -7.63
C LEU A 177 -22.73 7.14 -7.92
N ALA A 178 -23.97 7.62 -7.81
CA ALA A 178 -24.29 9.04 -7.98
C ALA A 178 -24.07 9.84 -6.68
N LYS A 179 -24.06 9.18 -5.51
CA LYS A 179 -23.98 9.80 -4.19
C LYS A 179 -22.75 9.30 -3.43
N PRO A 180 -21.57 9.94 -3.62
CA PRO A 180 -20.32 9.43 -3.09
C PRO A 180 -20.23 9.50 -1.55
N GLY A 181 -21.03 10.34 -0.90
CA GLY A 181 -21.05 10.54 0.55
C GLY A 181 -21.33 12.00 0.90
N THR A 182 -21.54 12.27 2.19
CA THR A 182 -21.91 13.58 2.74
C THR A 182 -20.75 14.28 3.46
N SER A 183 -19.71 13.53 3.84
CA SER A 183 -18.49 14.06 4.47
C SER A 183 -17.25 13.65 3.68
N LEU A 184 -16.13 14.35 3.88
CA LEU A 184 -14.84 13.99 3.25
C LEU A 184 -14.41 12.57 3.61
N ASN A 185 -14.59 12.15 4.87
CA ASN A 185 -14.29 10.78 5.30
C ASN A 185 -15.15 9.76 4.56
N GLU A 186 -16.46 9.99 4.48
CA GLU A 186 -17.40 9.08 3.81
C GLU A 186 -17.12 8.97 2.30
N ILE A 187 -16.87 10.10 1.63
CA ILE A 187 -16.52 10.14 0.21
C ILE A 187 -15.23 9.34 -0.04
N SER A 188 -14.20 9.56 0.78
CA SER A 188 -12.91 8.88 0.65
C SER A 188 -13.01 7.39 0.96
N LEU A 189 -13.78 7.02 2.00
CA LEU A 189 -14.05 5.63 2.36
C LEU A 189 -14.79 4.90 1.23
N ASN A 190 -15.86 5.48 0.69
CA ASN A 190 -16.62 4.88 -0.40
C ASN A 190 -15.78 4.70 -1.66
N ALA A 191 -14.95 5.69 -2.01
CA ALA A 191 -13.99 5.59 -3.11
C ALA A 191 -12.96 4.47 -2.87
N LEU A 192 -12.45 4.34 -1.64
CA LEU A 192 -11.52 3.28 -1.23
C LEU A 192 -12.15 1.89 -1.31
N LEU A 193 -13.39 1.73 -0.82
CA LEU A 193 -14.13 0.47 -0.86
C LEU A 193 -14.35 0.00 -2.31
N ILE A 194 -14.80 0.92 -3.18
CA ILE A 194 -15.03 0.63 -4.60
C ILE A 194 -13.71 0.30 -5.32
N SER A 195 -12.69 1.15 -5.18
CA SER A 195 -11.41 0.96 -5.85
C SER A 195 -10.70 -0.32 -5.40
N SER A 196 -10.76 -0.64 -4.11
CA SER A 196 -10.21 -1.90 -3.57
C SER A 196 -10.97 -3.12 -4.09
N SER A 197 -12.30 -3.04 -4.21
CA SER A 197 -13.12 -4.11 -4.79
C SER A 197 -12.78 -4.33 -6.26
N VAL A 198 -12.67 -3.27 -7.06
CA VAL A 198 -12.30 -3.35 -8.48
C VAL A 198 -10.88 -3.86 -8.66
N GLY A 199 -9.92 -3.34 -7.89
CA GLY A 199 -8.51 -3.76 -7.93
C GLY A 199 -8.29 -5.22 -7.52
N ASN A 200 -9.24 -5.81 -6.78
CA ASN A 200 -9.25 -7.22 -6.38
C ASN A 200 -10.32 -8.03 -7.13
N GLU A 201 -10.88 -7.49 -8.21
CA GLU A 201 -11.75 -8.21 -9.14
C GLU A 201 -13.04 -8.77 -8.51
N ASP A 202 -13.70 -7.96 -7.67
CA ASP A 202 -15.05 -8.24 -7.19
C ASP A 202 -16.04 -8.23 -8.37
N SER A 203 -16.56 -9.41 -8.72
CA SER A 203 -17.43 -9.56 -9.89
C SER A 203 -18.71 -8.73 -9.83
N ASN A 204 -19.26 -8.45 -8.64
CA ASN A 204 -20.49 -7.68 -8.52
C ASN A 204 -20.23 -6.21 -8.85
N ILE A 205 -19.13 -5.67 -8.35
CA ILE A 205 -18.74 -4.27 -8.60
C ILE A 205 -18.32 -4.08 -10.06
N LEU A 206 -17.54 -5.02 -10.60
CA LEU A 206 -17.12 -4.98 -12.01
C LEU A 206 -18.34 -4.97 -12.96
N LYS A 207 -19.30 -5.88 -12.76
CA LYS A 207 -20.53 -5.95 -13.57
C LYS A 207 -21.37 -4.67 -13.46
N LYS A 208 -21.54 -4.14 -12.25
CA LYS A 208 -22.26 -2.88 -11.99
C LYS A 208 -21.71 -1.73 -12.85
N PHE A 209 -20.39 -1.62 -13.00
CA PHE A 209 -19.78 -0.58 -13.83
C PHE A 209 -19.94 -0.84 -15.34
N VAL A 210 -19.84 -2.09 -15.78
CA VAL A 210 -20.08 -2.44 -17.19
C VAL A 210 -21.53 -2.11 -17.59
N GLU A 211 -22.50 -2.38 -16.72
CA GLU A 211 -23.92 -2.13 -16.96
C GLU A 211 -24.30 -0.65 -16.94
N ILE A 212 -23.68 0.16 -16.06
CA ILE A 212 -23.99 1.59 -15.96
C ILE A 212 -23.29 2.43 -17.03
N PHE A 213 -22.16 1.98 -17.58
CA PHE A 213 -21.34 2.78 -18.49
C PHE A 213 -22.11 3.33 -19.71
N PRO A 214 -22.92 2.55 -20.45
CA PRO A 214 -23.71 3.08 -21.56
C PRO A 214 -24.70 4.18 -21.16
N LYS A 215 -25.24 4.11 -19.93
CA LYS A 215 -26.16 5.13 -19.38
C LYS A 215 -25.38 6.37 -18.95
N PHE A 216 -24.23 6.17 -18.30
CA PHE A 216 -23.32 7.24 -17.88
C PHE A 216 -22.87 8.14 -19.05
N LYS A 217 -22.70 7.56 -20.25
CA LYS A 217 -22.39 8.33 -21.46
C LYS A 217 -23.47 9.36 -21.82
N LYS A 218 -24.73 9.08 -21.49
CA LYS A 218 -25.87 9.98 -21.73
C LYS A 218 -26.12 10.91 -20.55
N ASP A 219 -25.88 10.42 -19.34
CA ASP A 219 -26.04 11.17 -18.10
C ASP A 219 -24.83 10.97 -17.17
N ARG A 220 -23.95 11.98 -17.18
CA ARG A 220 -22.70 11.97 -16.43
C ARG A 220 -22.92 12.05 -14.90
N SER A 221 -24.13 12.38 -14.44
CA SER A 221 -24.47 12.44 -13.01
C SER A 221 -24.64 11.06 -12.37
N LEU A 222 -24.84 10.01 -13.18
CA LEU A 222 -25.00 8.63 -12.71
C LEU A 222 -23.76 8.04 -12.05
N VAL A 223 -22.57 8.60 -12.33
CA VAL A 223 -21.30 8.18 -11.72
C VAL A 223 -20.50 9.40 -11.32
N SER A 224 -20.40 9.60 -10.01
CA SER A 224 -19.57 10.64 -9.40
C SER A 224 -18.11 10.52 -9.83
N PRO A 225 -17.37 11.64 -10.03
CA PRO A 225 -15.98 11.64 -10.46
C PRO A 225 -15.07 10.70 -9.67
N VAL A 226 -15.26 10.58 -8.35
CA VAL A 226 -14.44 9.74 -7.46
C VAL A 226 -14.49 8.24 -7.80
N PHE A 227 -15.49 7.80 -8.56
CA PHE A 227 -15.65 6.39 -8.97
C PHE A 227 -15.25 6.13 -10.42
N ARG A 228 -14.90 7.15 -11.22
CA ARG A 228 -14.69 6.99 -12.68
C ARG A 228 -13.45 6.18 -13.03
N THR A 229 -12.35 6.32 -12.28
CA THR A 229 -11.18 5.43 -12.44
C THR A 229 -11.56 3.97 -12.21
N SER A 230 -12.37 3.69 -11.19
CA SER A 230 -12.85 2.34 -10.89
C SER A 230 -13.79 1.81 -11.98
N MET A 231 -14.61 2.69 -12.56
CA MET A 231 -15.43 2.35 -13.72
C MET A 231 -14.57 1.96 -14.92
N PHE A 232 -13.63 2.81 -15.35
CA PHE A 232 -12.75 2.52 -16.49
C PHE A 232 -11.89 1.27 -16.26
N ASN A 233 -11.34 1.09 -15.04
CA ASN A 233 -10.65 -0.14 -14.66
C ASN A 233 -11.55 -1.37 -14.81
N SER A 234 -12.83 -1.26 -14.45
CA SER A 234 -13.79 -2.37 -14.56
C SER A 234 -14.05 -2.76 -16.01
N LEU A 235 -14.18 -1.77 -16.90
CA LEU A 235 -14.33 -2.00 -18.35
C LEU A 235 -13.09 -2.72 -18.91
N MET A 236 -11.89 -2.26 -18.57
CA MET A 236 -10.64 -2.86 -19.03
C MET A 236 -10.40 -4.27 -18.47
N LYS A 237 -10.89 -4.57 -17.26
CA LYS A 237 -10.84 -5.92 -16.68
C LYS A 237 -11.85 -6.88 -17.29
N MET A 238 -13.07 -6.42 -17.59
CA MET A 238 -14.17 -7.30 -18.03
C MET A 238 -14.27 -7.41 -19.55
N LYS A 239 -14.11 -6.30 -20.27
CA LYS A 239 -14.39 -6.18 -21.69
C LYS A 239 -13.37 -5.27 -22.42
N PRO A 240 -12.05 -5.53 -22.31
CA PRO A 240 -11.04 -4.69 -22.94
C PRO A 240 -11.24 -4.56 -24.45
N LYS A 241 -11.60 -5.65 -25.15
CA LYS A 241 -11.88 -5.63 -26.60
C LYS A 241 -13.02 -4.67 -27.00
N GLU A 242 -14.02 -4.48 -26.12
CA GLU A 242 -15.17 -3.62 -26.40
C GLU A 242 -14.85 -2.15 -26.14
N PHE A 243 -14.04 -1.85 -25.11
CA PHE A 243 -13.89 -0.49 -24.59
C PHE A 243 -12.50 0.12 -24.71
N TYR A 244 -11.48 -0.62 -25.19
CA TYR A 244 -10.10 -0.11 -25.25
C TYR A 244 -10.00 1.19 -26.06
N GLU A 245 -10.48 1.18 -27.31
CA GLU A 245 -10.41 2.36 -28.19
C GLU A 245 -11.22 3.52 -27.59
N GLU A 246 -12.42 3.25 -27.06
CA GLU A 246 -13.25 4.29 -26.44
C GLU A 246 -12.56 4.94 -25.22
N ILE A 247 -11.86 4.17 -24.38
CA ILE A 247 -11.11 4.69 -23.23
C ILE A 247 -9.84 5.43 -23.70
N PHE A 248 -9.14 4.92 -24.71
CA PHE A 248 -7.98 5.59 -25.28
C PHE A 248 -8.37 6.94 -25.92
N ASP A 249 -9.52 7.00 -26.60
CA ASP A 249 -10.07 8.23 -27.17
C ASP A 249 -10.40 9.26 -26.09
N ILE A 250 -10.89 8.85 -24.91
CA ILE A 250 -11.08 9.77 -23.78
C ILE A 250 -9.74 10.41 -23.37
N TYR A 251 -8.64 9.67 -23.35
CA TYR A 251 -7.31 10.23 -23.05
C TYR A 251 -6.87 11.27 -24.10
N THR A 252 -7.12 10.99 -25.39
CA THR A 252 -6.64 11.86 -26.47
C THR A 252 -7.52 13.09 -26.69
N THR A 253 -8.81 13.02 -26.36
CA THR A 253 -9.80 14.05 -26.71
C THR A 253 -10.36 14.84 -25.52
N SER A 254 -10.30 14.32 -24.29
CA SER A 254 -10.85 15.01 -23.12
C SER A 254 -10.10 16.31 -22.82
N THR A 255 -10.86 17.37 -22.55
CA THR A 255 -10.33 18.66 -22.06
C THR A 255 -10.17 18.70 -20.54
N VAL A 256 -10.68 17.70 -19.83
CA VAL A 256 -10.56 17.57 -18.37
C VAL A 256 -9.32 16.73 -18.05
N ILE A 257 -8.28 17.38 -17.53
CA ILE A 257 -6.97 16.76 -17.23
C ILE A 257 -7.12 15.51 -16.35
N ASP A 258 -7.94 15.59 -15.30
CA ASP A 258 -8.15 14.45 -14.40
C ASP A 258 -8.77 13.26 -15.14
N GLU A 259 -9.80 13.48 -15.95
CA GLU A 259 -10.44 12.41 -16.71
C GLU A 259 -9.49 11.78 -17.73
N LYS A 260 -8.64 12.61 -18.36
CA LYS A 260 -7.58 12.16 -19.25
C LYS A 260 -6.63 11.18 -18.53
N LEU A 261 -6.11 11.55 -17.36
CA LEU A 261 -5.19 10.69 -16.61
C LEU A 261 -5.87 9.44 -16.02
N MET A 262 -7.15 9.54 -15.65
CA MET A 262 -7.96 8.39 -15.23
C MET A 262 -8.07 7.38 -16.37
N ALA A 263 -8.46 7.82 -17.57
CA ALA A 263 -8.59 6.95 -18.75
C ALA A 263 -7.25 6.29 -19.11
N LEU A 264 -6.16 7.07 -19.17
CA LEU A 264 -4.82 6.54 -19.45
C LEU A 264 -4.41 5.45 -18.46
N SER A 265 -4.50 5.75 -17.17
CA SER A 265 -4.08 4.81 -16.11
C SER A 265 -4.94 3.55 -16.10
N SER A 266 -6.20 3.62 -16.56
CA SER A 266 -7.08 2.46 -16.58
C SER A 266 -6.77 1.43 -17.66
N LEU A 267 -6.13 1.83 -18.75
CA LEU A 267 -5.71 0.91 -19.83
C LEU A 267 -4.73 -0.15 -19.32
N GLY A 268 -3.88 0.19 -18.34
CA GLY A 268 -2.96 -0.75 -17.68
C GLY A 268 -3.68 -1.87 -16.90
N SER A 269 -4.97 -1.72 -16.60
CA SER A 269 -5.79 -2.75 -15.95
C SER A 269 -6.35 -3.80 -16.92
N SER A 270 -6.02 -3.72 -18.22
CA SER A 270 -6.50 -4.66 -19.24
C SER A 270 -6.27 -6.12 -18.82
N SER A 271 -7.31 -6.95 -18.92
CA SER A 271 -7.20 -8.40 -18.74
C SER A 271 -6.75 -9.13 -20.00
N ASP A 272 -6.80 -8.47 -21.16
CA ASP A 272 -6.33 -8.97 -22.44
C ASP A 272 -4.88 -8.55 -22.70
N LEU A 273 -4.04 -9.54 -23.04
CA LEU A 273 -2.60 -9.37 -23.19
C LEU A 273 -2.24 -8.49 -24.40
N ASN A 274 -2.97 -8.61 -25.52
CA ASN A 274 -2.66 -7.86 -26.73
C ASN A 274 -2.90 -6.37 -26.51
N TYR A 275 -4.04 -6.01 -25.91
CA TYR A 275 -4.34 -4.62 -25.55
C TYR A 275 -3.39 -4.09 -24.48
N PHE A 276 -3.02 -4.92 -23.50
CA PHE A 276 -2.07 -4.55 -22.46
C PHE A 276 -0.68 -4.22 -23.04
N LEU A 277 -0.13 -5.09 -23.90
CA LEU A 277 1.17 -4.87 -24.53
C LEU A 277 1.13 -3.71 -25.53
N THR A 278 0.01 -3.54 -26.24
CA THR A 278 -0.20 -2.36 -27.09
C THR A 278 -0.09 -1.09 -26.27
N PHE A 279 -0.82 -1.00 -25.15
CA PHE A 279 -0.75 0.15 -24.26
C PHE A 279 0.65 0.37 -23.66
N LEU A 280 1.30 -0.70 -23.17
CA LEU A 280 2.66 -0.62 -22.65
C LEU A 280 3.64 -0.05 -23.69
N SER A 281 3.51 -0.47 -24.95
CA SER A 281 4.35 0.05 -26.04
C SER A 281 4.13 1.54 -26.33
N GLU A 282 2.96 2.10 -26.01
CA GLU A 282 2.70 3.54 -26.17
C GLU A 282 3.56 4.40 -25.23
N SER A 283 4.11 3.83 -24.15
CA SER A 283 5.12 4.50 -23.34
C SER A 283 6.38 4.89 -24.14
N MET A 284 6.69 4.18 -25.22
CA MET A 284 7.85 4.45 -26.08
C MET A 284 7.48 5.17 -27.38
N LYS A 285 6.19 5.48 -27.60
CA LYS A 285 5.68 6.10 -28.84
C LYS A 285 5.19 7.53 -28.59
N ASN A 286 4.56 8.13 -29.59
CA ASN A 286 4.14 9.55 -29.57
C ASN A 286 2.65 9.75 -29.28
N LYS A 287 1.83 8.70 -29.13
CA LYS A 287 0.40 8.86 -28.82
C LYS A 287 0.16 9.30 -27.37
N VAL A 288 1.11 9.03 -26.47
CA VAL A 288 1.08 9.46 -25.07
C VAL A 288 2.05 10.62 -24.90
N ASN A 289 1.56 11.72 -24.32
CA ASN A 289 2.36 12.91 -24.04
C ASN A 289 3.54 12.56 -23.13
N LEU A 290 4.70 13.19 -23.36
CA LEU A 290 5.95 12.89 -22.64
C LEU A 290 5.77 12.85 -21.11
N GLN A 291 5.10 13.86 -20.55
CA GLN A 291 4.84 13.96 -19.11
C GLN A 291 3.91 12.86 -18.56
N ASP A 292 3.07 12.27 -19.41
CA ASP A 292 2.08 11.28 -19.01
C ASP A 292 2.62 9.83 -19.13
N LYS A 293 3.75 9.64 -19.83
CA LYS A 293 4.32 8.30 -20.09
C LYS A 293 4.64 7.52 -18.82
N ILE A 294 4.97 8.21 -17.73
CA ILE A 294 5.20 7.56 -16.43
C ILE A 294 3.96 6.80 -15.92
N TYR A 295 2.75 7.30 -16.19
CA TYR A 295 1.51 6.67 -15.75
C TYR A 295 1.22 5.36 -16.49
N VAL A 296 1.78 5.18 -17.70
CA VAL A 296 1.74 3.90 -18.42
C VAL A 296 2.50 2.84 -17.63
N TYR A 297 3.75 3.10 -17.23
CA TYR A 297 4.52 2.16 -16.41
C TYR A 297 3.86 1.90 -15.05
N PHE A 298 3.34 2.94 -14.41
CA PHE A 298 2.77 2.83 -13.06
C PHE A 298 1.49 2.01 -13.01
N SER A 299 0.64 2.16 -14.04
CA SER A 299 -0.59 1.39 -14.16
C SER A 299 -0.29 -0.06 -14.59
N CYS A 300 0.60 -0.26 -15.57
CA CYS A 300 0.97 -1.59 -16.03
C CYS A 300 1.62 -2.44 -14.93
N ILE A 301 2.53 -1.89 -14.12
CA ILE A 301 3.22 -2.67 -13.06
C ILE A 301 2.27 -3.09 -11.91
N ALA A 302 1.16 -2.36 -11.74
CA ALA A 302 0.13 -2.71 -10.77
C ALA A 302 -0.69 -3.94 -11.21
N ASN A 303 -0.66 -4.30 -12.49
CA ASN A 303 -1.29 -5.50 -13.03
C ASN A 303 -0.43 -6.73 -12.73
N LEU A 304 -0.71 -7.40 -11.61
CA LEU A 304 0.07 -8.56 -11.14
C LEU A 304 0.19 -9.68 -12.17
N LYS A 305 -0.81 -9.84 -13.05
CA LYS A 305 -0.83 -10.88 -14.09
C LYS A 305 0.28 -10.69 -15.13
N TYR A 306 0.62 -9.44 -15.44
CA TYR A 306 1.57 -9.08 -16.52
C TYR A 306 2.81 -8.37 -16.00
N ARG A 307 3.02 -8.35 -14.69
CA ARG A 307 4.11 -7.65 -14.01
C ARG A 307 5.49 -8.02 -14.57
N ASP A 308 5.76 -9.31 -14.76
CA ASP A 308 7.04 -9.80 -15.31
C ASP A 308 7.28 -9.26 -16.74
N SER A 309 6.23 -9.20 -17.56
CA SER A 309 6.31 -8.61 -18.91
C SER A 309 6.66 -7.12 -18.87
N VAL A 310 6.15 -6.37 -17.87
CA VAL A 310 6.47 -4.95 -17.69
C VAL A 310 7.92 -4.76 -17.27
N ILE A 311 8.39 -5.54 -16.30
CA ILE A 311 9.78 -5.50 -15.82
C ILE A 311 10.73 -5.76 -16.99
N LYS A 312 10.49 -6.84 -17.74
CA LYS A 312 11.26 -7.21 -18.93
C LYS A 312 11.26 -6.09 -19.97
N PHE A 313 10.09 -5.56 -20.31
CA PHE A 313 9.94 -4.46 -21.27
C PHE A 313 10.77 -3.23 -20.87
N VAL A 314 10.71 -2.84 -19.58
CA VAL A 314 11.45 -1.68 -19.07
C VAL A 314 12.96 -1.94 -19.10
N MET A 315 13.42 -3.14 -18.76
CA MET A 315 14.85 -3.50 -18.83
C MET A 315 15.37 -3.48 -20.28
N GLU A 316 14.60 -4.03 -21.22
CA GLU A 316 14.96 -4.08 -22.64
C GLU A 316 14.97 -2.68 -23.30
N ASN A 317 14.09 -1.78 -22.85
CA ASN A 317 13.97 -0.44 -23.41
C ASN A 317 14.62 0.65 -22.55
N PHE A 318 15.39 0.29 -21.52
CA PHE A 318 15.85 1.23 -20.51
C PHE A 318 16.70 2.36 -21.07
N ASP A 319 17.58 2.07 -22.04
CA ASP A 319 18.39 3.10 -22.71
C ASP A 319 17.52 4.11 -23.48
N GLY A 320 16.45 3.63 -24.11
CA GLY A 320 15.45 4.50 -24.74
C GLY A 320 14.68 5.34 -23.71
N ILE A 321 14.41 4.81 -22.52
CA ILE A 321 13.76 5.55 -21.43
C ILE A 321 14.70 6.67 -20.91
N LEU A 322 16.00 6.38 -20.78
CA LEU A 322 17.00 7.39 -20.41
C LEU A 322 17.05 8.53 -21.44
N GLN A 323 17.11 8.19 -22.72
CA GLN A 323 17.12 9.17 -23.80
C GLN A 323 15.82 9.98 -23.85
N MET A 324 14.67 9.32 -23.67
CA MET A 324 13.36 9.96 -23.69
C MET A 324 13.19 11.00 -22.58
N PHE A 325 13.82 10.78 -21.42
CA PHE A 325 13.78 11.71 -20.29
C PHE A 325 15.10 12.44 -20.07
N GLU A 326 15.90 12.61 -21.13
CA GLU A 326 17.13 13.40 -21.07
C GLU A 326 16.84 14.82 -20.52
N GLY A 327 17.65 15.27 -19.56
CA GLY A 327 17.42 16.53 -18.85
C GLY A 327 16.34 16.49 -17.76
N ASN A 328 15.60 15.38 -17.58
CA ASN A 328 14.60 15.19 -16.54
C ASN A 328 14.78 13.85 -15.79
N THR A 329 15.87 13.74 -15.05
CA THR A 329 16.26 12.51 -14.34
C THR A 329 15.29 12.12 -13.22
N SER A 330 14.42 13.05 -12.78
CA SER A 330 13.30 12.76 -11.87
C SER A 330 12.32 11.76 -12.47
N MET A 331 12.03 11.85 -13.77
CA MET A 331 11.12 10.89 -14.44
C MET A 331 11.73 9.49 -14.49
N VAL A 332 13.03 9.39 -14.80
CA VAL A 332 13.78 8.12 -14.74
C VAL A 332 13.73 7.55 -13.32
N SER A 333 13.99 8.39 -12.31
CA SER A 333 13.93 8.01 -10.90
C SER A 333 12.58 7.42 -10.53
N TYR A 334 11.47 8.00 -10.99
CA TYR A 334 10.14 7.45 -10.73
C TYR A 334 9.89 6.11 -11.42
N VAL A 335 10.34 5.94 -12.67
CA VAL A 335 10.24 4.64 -13.36
C VAL A 335 11.04 3.58 -12.61
N VAL A 336 12.28 3.89 -12.23
CA VAL A 336 13.15 2.98 -11.46
C VAL A 336 12.48 2.59 -10.12
N GLU A 337 12.06 3.57 -9.32
CA GLU A 337 11.43 3.31 -8.02
C GLU A 337 10.12 2.52 -8.15
N ARG A 338 9.29 2.84 -9.15
CA ARG A 338 7.97 2.23 -9.28
C ARG A 338 8.01 0.83 -9.89
N VAL A 339 8.82 0.62 -10.92
CA VAL A 339 8.88 -0.65 -11.66
C VAL A 339 9.69 -1.69 -10.89
N PHE A 340 10.85 -1.31 -10.36
CA PHE A 340 11.77 -2.25 -9.72
C PHE A 340 11.59 -2.32 -8.19
N GLY A 341 11.05 -1.28 -7.56
CA GLY A 341 10.81 -1.28 -6.11
C GLY A 341 9.75 -2.27 -5.63
N ILE A 342 9.05 -2.96 -6.55
CA ILE A 342 8.07 -4.01 -6.25
C ILE A 342 8.63 -5.43 -6.44
N LEU A 343 9.92 -5.59 -6.70
CA LEU A 343 10.57 -6.90 -6.70
C LEU A 343 10.71 -7.41 -5.26
N SER A 344 10.78 -8.72 -5.09
CA SER A 344 10.69 -9.39 -3.79
C SER A 344 11.47 -10.71 -3.69
N GLU A 345 12.20 -11.11 -4.73
CA GLU A 345 12.99 -12.34 -4.73
C GLU A 345 14.50 -12.02 -4.74
N GLU A 346 15.29 -12.91 -4.13
CA GLU A 346 16.75 -12.75 -4.08
C GLU A 346 17.40 -12.84 -5.47
N SER A 347 16.80 -13.63 -6.37
CA SER A 347 17.21 -13.71 -7.79
C SER A 347 17.01 -12.37 -8.50
N GLU A 348 15.86 -11.73 -8.30
CA GLU A 348 15.52 -10.42 -8.88
C GLU A 348 16.51 -9.33 -8.40
N LEU A 349 16.93 -9.37 -7.13
CA LEU A 349 17.97 -8.47 -6.61
C LEU A 349 19.30 -8.63 -7.35
N LYS A 350 19.75 -9.87 -7.56
CA LYS A 350 21.01 -10.16 -8.27
C LYS A 350 20.94 -9.75 -9.74
N GLU A 351 19.83 -10.06 -10.40
CA GLU A 351 19.58 -9.69 -11.79
C GLU A 351 19.60 -8.17 -11.98
N LEU A 352 18.88 -7.44 -11.12
CA LEU A 352 18.82 -5.99 -11.18
C LEU A 352 20.18 -5.34 -10.86
N GLY A 353 20.91 -5.86 -9.87
CA GLY A 353 22.27 -5.42 -9.55
C GLY A 353 23.21 -5.58 -10.74
N ASN A 354 23.17 -6.73 -11.42
CA ASN A 354 23.97 -6.96 -12.62
C ASN A 354 23.56 -6.03 -13.77
N PHE A 355 22.26 -5.81 -13.95
CA PHE A 355 21.72 -4.92 -14.98
C PHE A 355 22.23 -3.47 -14.82
N PHE A 356 22.24 -2.95 -13.60
CA PHE A 356 22.70 -1.58 -13.33
C PHE A 356 24.21 -1.44 -13.12
N SER A 357 24.95 -2.51 -12.81
CA SER A 357 26.41 -2.47 -12.59
C SER A 357 27.21 -1.94 -13.78
N LYS A 358 26.65 -2.04 -15.00
CA LYS A 358 27.29 -1.61 -16.25
C LYS A 358 26.80 -0.24 -16.74
N ARG A 359 25.96 0.45 -15.96
CA ARG A 359 25.24 1.66 -16.38
C ARG A 359 25.68 2.88 -15.56
N ASP A 360 25.69 4.05 -16.20
CA ASP A 360 25.87 5.32 -15.49
C ASP A 360 24.57 5.65 -14.73
N LEU A 361 24.66 5.76 -13.41
CA LEU A 361 23.52 6.00 -12.54
C LEU A 361 23.24 7.50 -12.34
N LYS A 362 23.99 8.38 -13.02
CA LYS A 362 23.93 9.83 -12.83
C LYS A 362 22.50 10.38 -12.88
N GLY A 363 22.06 10.94 -11.75
CA GLY A 363 20.76 11.60 -11.63
C GLY A 363 19.61 10.70 -11.14
N TYR A 364 19.87 9.41 -10.90
CA TYR A 364 18.91 8.46 -10.30
C TYR A 364 19.56 7.45 -9.33
N GLU A 365 20.79 7.71 -8.87
CA GLU A 365 21.57 6.87 -7.94
C GLU A 365 20.81 6.61 -6.64
N ARG A 366 20.21 7.66 -6.08
CA ARG A 366 19.45 7.57 -4.84
C ARG A 366 18.24 6.66 -5.00
N SER A 367 17.57 6.74 -6.14
CA SER A 367 16.42 5.89 -6.47
C SER A 367 16.84 4.43 -6.64
N PHE A 368 17.97 4.18 -7.32
CA PHE A 368 18.56 2.85 -7.40
C PHE A 368 18.88 2.28 -6.00
N MET A 369 19.58 3.04 -5.14
CA MET A 369 19.91 2.58 -3.78
C MET A 369 18.66 2.23 -2.96
N LYS A 370 17.62 3.07 -3.00
CA LYS A 370 16.34 2.79 -2.33
C LYS A 370 15.68 1.52 -2.88
N VAL A 371 15.72 1.30 -4.19
CA VAL A 371 15.15 0.11 -4.82
C VAL A 371 15.87 -1.13 -4.31
N MET A 372 17.20 -1.15 -4.34
CA MET A 372 17.98 -2.29 -3.86
C MET A 372 17.68 -2.61 -2.39
N GLU A 373 17.65 -1.59 -1.52
CA GLU A 373 17.27 -1.74 -0.11
C GLU A 373 15.84 -2.29 0.05
N ARG A 374 14.88 -1.79 -0.73
CA ARG A 374 13.49 -2.24 -0.69
C ARG A 374 13.34 -3.70 -1.13
N ILE A 375 14.06 -4.11 -2.17
CA ILE A 375 14.05 -5.50 -2.63
C ILE A 375 14.64 -6.41 -1.56
N GLU A 376 15.74 -6.01 -0.91
CA GLU A 376 16.33 -6.75 0.21
C GLU A 376 15.37 -6.91 1.39
N ILE A 377 14.65 -5.85 1.78
CA ILE A 377 13.63 -5.91 2.83
C ILE A 377 12.55 -6.93 2.45
N ARG A 378 12.03 -6.84 1.22
CA ARG A 378 10.93 -7.69 0.75
C ARG A 378 11.35 -9.14 0.57
N SER A 379 12.55 -9.39 0.06
CA SER A 379 13.09 -10.74 -0.12
C SER A 379 13.40 -11.42 1.22
N THR A 380 13.96 -10.67 2.17
CA THR A 380 14.23 -11.16 3.52
C THR A 380 12.92 -11.53 4.22
N PHE A 381 11.94 -10.63 4.21
CA PHE A 381 10.62 -10.91 4.75
C PHE A 381 9.98 -12.13 4.08
N ARG A 382 9.91 -12.14 2.74
CA ARG A 382 9.31 -13.24 1.97
C ARG A 382 9.92 -14.59 2.33
N LYS A 383 11.25 -14.69 2.37
CA LYS A 383 11.97 -15.92 2.73
C LYS A 383 11.59 -16.43 4.11
N ASN A 384 11.45 -15.53 5.10
CA ASN A 384 11.11 -15.91 6.47
C ASN A 384 9.68 -16.43 6.61
N VAL A 385 8.76 -15.96 5.76
CA VAL A 385 7.34 -16.29 5.83
C VAL A 385 6.85 -17.19 4.69
N GLU A 386 7.74 -17.65 3.80
CA GLU A 386 7.39 -18.47 2.62
C GLU A 386 6.75 -19.82 3.02
N ASN A 387 7.21 -20.43 4.11
CA ASN A 387 6.72 -21.73 4.57
C ASN A 387 5.63 -21.64 5.66
N ILE A 388 5.18 -20.43 6.01
CA ILE A 388 4.11 -20.25 6.99
C ILE A 388 2.76 -20.46 6.31
N ASN A 389 1.94 -21.33 6.89
CA ASN A 389 0.53 -21.47 6.53
C ASN A 389 -0.24 -20.26 7.05
N LEU A 390 -0.97 -19.59 6.17
CA LEU A 390 -1.77 -18.42 6.48
C LEU A 390 -3.14 -18.88 6.99
N GLU A 391 -3.56 -18.35 8.15
CA GLU A 391 -4.81 -18.73 8.85
C GLU A 391 -5.71 -17.52 9.18
#